data_AF-A0A529Y778-F1
#
_entry.id   AF-A0A529Y778-F1
#
_cell.length_a   1.000
_cell.length_b   1.000
_cell.length_c   1.000
_cell.angle_alpha   90.00
_cell.angle_beta   90.00
_cell.angle_gamma   90.00
#
_symmetry.space_group_name_H-M   'P 1'
#
loop_
_entity.id
_entity.type
_entity.pdbx_description
1 polymer ?
#
loop_
_entity_poly.entity_id
_entity_poly.type
_entity_poly.pdbx_seq_one_letter_code
_entity_poly.pdbx_strand_id
1 'polypeptide(L)'
;MEVNRLAQEAVYRGNIVKCQVRLCAALPVMLTVAVAYRASTPRFQVGEKVRIGWDARDGRLLSDAAKRSSQDVVENHEAGSASLRVTSAADRMLILSS
;
A
#
# COMPACT_ATOMS: atom_id res chain seq x y z
N MET A 1 -16.60 7.43 18.88
CA MET A 1 -15.46 8.33 18.60
C MET A 1 -14.95 8.00 17.21
N GLU A 2 -15.20 8.86 16.23
CA GLU A 2 -14.79 8.63 14.84
C GLU A 2 -13.35 9.11 14.66
N VAL A 3 -12.43 8.20 14.34
CA VAL A 3 -11.02 8.56 14.08
C VAL A 3 -10.97 9.13 12.66
N ASN A 4 -10.85 10.45 12.54
CA ASN A 4 -10.64 11.09 11.23
C ASN A 4 -9.26 10.67 10.69
N ARG A 5 -9.22 10.19 9.45
CA ARG A 5 -7.97 9.73 8.79
C ARG A 5 -7.77 10.54 7.53
N LEU A 6 -6.78 11.43 7.55
CA LEU A 6 -6.56 12.39 6.47
C LEU A 6 -5.25 12.08 5.76
N ALA A 7 -5.30 11.98 4.42
CA ALA A 7 -4.09 11.93 3.61
C ALA A 7 -3.33 13.26 3.74
N GLN A 8 -2.08 13.21 4.15
CA GLN A 8 -1.24 14.40 4.32
C GLN A 8 -0.22 14.54 3.19
N GLU A 9 0.24 13.42 2.65
CA GLU A 9 1.19 13.37 1.54
C GLU A 9 0.97 12.08 0.74
N ALA A 10 1.23 12.12 -0.57
CA ALA A 10 1.27 10.94 -1.43
C ALA A 10 2.47 11.02 -2.38
N VAL A 11 3.41 10.08 -2.26
CA VAL A 11 4.62 9.98 -3.08
C VAL A 11 4.47 8.81 -4.06
N TYR A 12 4.38 9.13 -5.34
CA TYR A 12 4.20 8.15 -6.42
C TYR A 12 5.55 7.64 -6.92
N ARG A 13 5.78 6.33 -6.86
CA ARG A 13 7.00 5.64 -7.30
C ARG A 13 6.65 4.47 -8.20
N GLY A 14 6.51 4.74 -9.49
CA GLY A 14 6.16 3.71 -10.48
C GLY A 14 4.79 3.09 -10.20
N ASN A 15 4.78 1.80 -9.84
CA ASN A 15 3.58 1.03 -9.54
C ASN A 15 3.18 1.04 -8.05
N ILE A 16 3.83 1.87 -7.22
CA ILE A 16 3.52 2.00 -5.80
C ILE A 16 3.32 3.47 -5.47
N VAL A 17 2.36 3.77 -4.60
CA VAL A 17 2.25 5.06 -3.94
C VAL A 17 2.42 4.87 -2.44
N LYS A 18 3.26 5.72 -1.83
CA LYS A 18 3.43 5.81 -0.38
C LYS A 18 2.65 7.01 0.11
N CYS A 19 1.62 6.78 0.91
CA CYS A 19 0.79 7.83 1.48
C CYS A 19 1.09 7.99 2.97
N GLN A 20 1.30 9.23 3.41
CA GLN A 20 1.25 9.57 4.83
C GLN A 20 -0.19 9.90 5.22
N VAL A 21 -0.66 9.26 6.28
CA VAL A 21 -2.03 9.44 6.76
C VAL A 21 -2.00 9.80 8.24
N ARG A 22 -2.58 10.96 8.55
CA ARG A 22 -2.74 11.42 9.91
C ARG A 22 -4.00 10.81 10.51
N LEU A 23 -3.83 10.02 11.57
CA LEU A 23 -4.91 9.58 12.43
C LEU A 23 -5.20 10.67 13.48
N CYS A 24 -6.31 11.36 13.33
CA CYS A 24 -6.76 12.39 14.25
C CYS A 24 -7.55 11.74 15.40
N ALA A 25 -6.83 11.33 16.44
CA ALA A 25 -7.35 10.91 17.75
C ALA A 25 -6.84 11.86 18.84
N ALA A 26 -7.11 11.55 20.12
CA ALA A 26 -6.62 12.34 21.25
C ALA A 26 -5.07 12.49 21.25
N LEU A 27 -4.37 11.46 20.78
CA LEU A 27 -2.96 11.50 20.42
C LEU A 27 -2.83 11.26 18.91
N PRO A 28 -2.44 12.27 18.12
CA PRO A 28 -2.29 12.10 16.68
C PRO A 28 -1.15 11.14 16.35
N VAL A 29 -1.40 10.19 15.44
CA VAL A 29 -0.38 9.26 14.93
C VAL A 29 -0.25 9.43 13.43
N MET A 30 0.99 9.40 12.93
CA MET A 30 1.27 9.36 11.50
C MET A 30 1.46 7.92 11.05
N LEU A 31 0.67 7.48 10.07
CA LEU A 31 0.84 6.19 9.41
C LEU A 31 1.45 6.39 8.03
N THR A 32 2.38 5.52 7.65
CA THR A 32 2.82 5.41 6.25
C THR A 32 2.21 4.16 5.66
N VAL A 33 1.44 4.32 4.59
CA VAL A 33 0.78 3.22 3.88
C VAL A 33 1.34 3.14 2.46
N ALA A 34 1.81 1.97 2.06
CA ALA A 34 2.18 1.71 0.68
C ALA A 34 1.07 0.92 -0.01
N VAL A 35 0.57 1.40 -1.14
CA VAL A 35 -0.44 0.70 -1.93
C VAL A 35 -0.01 0.60 -3.39
N ALA A 36 -0.43 -0.48 -4.06
CA ALA A 36 -0.23 -0.62 -5.48
C ALA A 36 -0.96 0.51 -6.22
N TYR A 37 -0.27 1.13 -7.17
CA TYR A 37 -0.77 2.23 -7.98
C TYR A 37 -0.76 1.82 -9.45
N ARG A 38 -1.90 2.02 -10.11
CA ARG A 38 -2.01 1.95 -11.57
C ARG A 38 -2.24 3.36 -12.10
N ALA A 39 -1.71 3.68 -13.27
CA ALA A 39 -1.85 5.01 -13.87
C ALA A 39 -3.31 5.46 -14.07
N SER A 40 -4.24 4.51 -14.19
CA SER A 40 -5.69 4.75 -14.27
C SER A 40 -6.36 5.01 -12.92
N THR A 41 -5.65 4.85 -11.80
CA THR A 41 -6.18 5.06 -10.45
C THR A 41 -6.18 6.56 -10.14
N PRO A 42 -7.27 7.11 -9.59
CA PRO A 42 -7.27 8.49 -9.11
C PRO A 42 -6.13 8.75 -8.13
N ARG A 43 -5.55 9.95 -8.21
CA ARG A 43 -4.53 10.40 -7.27
C ARG A 43 -5.18 10.81 -5.95
N PHE A 44 -4.56 10.42 -4.84
CA PHE A 44 -4.91 10.90 -3.51
C PHE A 44 -4.74 12.42 -3.43
N GLN A 45 -5.72 13.08 -2.83
CA GLN A 45 -5.64 14.51 -2.52
C GLN A 45 -5.23 14.72 -1.07
N VAL A 46 -4.41 15.75 -0.82
CA VAL A 46 -4.09 16.16 0.55
C VAL A 46 -5.36 16.66 1.22
N GLY A 47 -5.60 16.21 2.45
CA GLY A 47 -6.82 16.47 3.21
C GLY A 47 -7.97 15.52 2.91
N GLU A 48 -7.83 14.60 1.94
CA GLU A 48 -8.84 13.61 1.64
C GLU A 48 -9.04 12.64 2.81
N LYS A 49 -10.30 12.31 3.11
CA LYS A 49 -10.63 11.27 4.09
C LYS A 49 -10.40 9.89 3.48
N VAL A 50 -9.54 9.10 4.12
CA VAL A 50 -9.17 7.76 3.62
C VAL A 50 -9.58 6.65 4.58
N ARG A 51 -9.86 5.46 4.04
CA ARG A 51 -10.09 4.25 4.82
C ARG A 51 -8.88 3.33 4.69
N ILE A 52 -8.32 2.92 5.83
CA ILE A 52 -7.19 1.99 5.90
C ILE A 52 -7.69 0.74 6.61
N GLY A 53 -7.51 -0.42 5.98
CA GLY A 53 -7.70 -1.72 6.61
C GLY A 53 -6.46 -2.12 7.40
N TRP A 54 -6.66 -2.88 8.47
CA TRP A 54 -5.59 -3.47 9.27
C TRP A 54 -5.80 -4.98 9.34
N ASP A 55 -4.77 -5.75 8.99
CA ASP A 55 -4.74 -7.18 9.25
C ASP A 55 -4.02 -7.41 10.58
N ALA A 56 -4.71 -8.02 11.54
CA ALA A 56 -4.15 -8.29 12.86
C ALA A 56 -2.91 -9.21 12.80
N ARG A 57 -2.77 -10.01 11.74
CA ARG A 57 -1.65 -10.93 11.53
C ARG A 57 -0.34 -10.21 11.21
N ASP A 58 -0.42 -9.01 10.63
CA ASP A 58 0.76 -8.19 10.30
C ASP A 58 1.24 -7.33 11.48
N GLY A 59 0.45 -7.30 12.56
CA GLY A 59 0.75 -6.53 13.76
C GLY A 59 1.79 -7.21 14.65
N ARG A 60 2.68 -6.40 15.23
CA ARG A 60 3.58 -6.83 16.30
C ARG A 60 3.26 -6.06 17.56
N LEU A 61 3.02 -6.77 18.66
CA LEU A 61 2.84 -6.17 19.97
C LEU A 61 4.21 -5.96 20.62
N LEU A 62 4.56 -4.70 20.88
CA LEU A 62 5.78 -4.35 21.61
C LEU A 62 5.42 -4.20 23.09
N SER A 63 6.18 -4.85 23.96
CA SER A 63 6.11 -4.61 25.41
C SER A 63 7.16 -3.58 25.82
N ASP A 64 6.85 -2.79 26.84
CA ASP A 64 7.80 -1.79 27.36
C ASP A 64 9.10 -2.44 27.88
N ALA A 65 9.04 -3.70 28.29
CA ALA A 65 10.19 -4.50 28.72
C ALA A 65 11.08 -4.98 27.55
N ALA A 66 10.55 -5.13 26.34
CA ALA A 66 11.26 -5.67 25.17
C ALA A 66 12.24 -4.68 24.51
N LYS A 67 12.30 -3.42 24.97
CA LYS A 67 13.22 -2.39 24.44
C LYS A 67 14.72 -2.74 24.55
N ARG A 68 15.12 -3.86 25.16
CA ARG A 68 16.52 -4.27 25.33
C ARG A 68 16.96 -5.48 24.52
N SER A 69 16.07 -6.23 23.86
CA SER A 69 16.43 -7.54 23.30
C SER A 69 15.76 -7.83 21.96
N SER A 70 16.25 -7.22 20.88
CA SER A 70 16.30 -7.84 19.53
C SER A 70 16.55 -6.75 18.47
N GLN A 71 17.80 -6.37 18.35
CA GLN A 71 18.31 -5.70 17.15
C GLN A 71 19.18 -6.73 16.43
N ASP A 72 18.58 -7.80 15.89
CA ASP A 72 19.22 -8.73 14.92
C ASP A 72 18.29 -9.89 14.50
N VAL A 73 17.11 -9.61 13.97
CA VAL A 73 16.41 -10.61 13.14
C VAL A 73 16.18 -9.97 11.78
N VAL A 74 17.12 -10.23 10.87
CA VAL A 74 16.95 -9.98 9.44
C VAL A 74 15.94 -11.01 8.93
N GLU A 75 14.68 -10.61 8.81
CA GLU A 75 13.68 -11.37 8.06
C GLU A 75 14.00 -11.25 6.56
N ASN A 76 14.64 -12.27 6.01
CA ASN A 76 14.78 -12.45 4.57
C ASN A 76 13.40 -12.69 3.94
N HIS A 77 12.76 -11.64 3.45
CA HIS A 77 11.61 -11.76 2.56
C HIS A 77 12.09 -12.17 1.16
N GLU A 78 12.19 -13.47 0.90
CA GLU A 78 12.27 -13.96 -0.48
C GLU A 78 10.91 -13.73 -1.16
N ALA A 79 10.85 -12.70 -2.00
CA ALA A 79 9.70 -12.45 -2.86
C ALA A 79 9.72 -13.45 -4.04
N GLY A 80 8.99 -14.56 -3.89
CA GLY A 80 8.74 -15.50 -4.98
C GLY A 80 7.97 -14.81 -6.12
N SER A 81 8.65 -14.55 -7.23
CA SER A 81 8.04 -14.00 -8.45
C SER A 81 7.31 -15.11 -9.21
N ALA A 82 5.97 -15.10 -9.16
CA ALA A 82 5.16 -15.91 -10.06
C ALA A 82 5.05 -15.20 -11.42
N SER A 83 5.85 -15.64 -12.40
CA SER A 83 5.77 -15.20 -13.78
C SER A 83 4.48 -15.75 -14.43
N LEU A 84 3.44 -14.92 -14.51
CA LEU A 84 2.24 -15.20 -15.28
C LEU A 84 2.53 -14.89 -16.76
N ARG A 85 2.78 -15.94 -17.55
CA ARG A 85 2.87 -15.83 -19.01
C ARG A 85 1.48 -15.53 -19.57
N VAL A 86 1.25 -14.27 -19.96
CA VAL A 86 0.06 -13.87 -20.72
C VAL A 86 0.27 -14.29 -22.18
N THR A 87 -0.38 -15.36 -22.62
CA THR A 87 -0.51 -15.67 -24.04
C THR A 87 -1.59 -14.77 -24.64
N SER A 88 -1.16 -13.73 -25.35
CA SER A 88 -2.03 -12.92 -26.21
C SER A 88 -2.39 -13.73 -27.45
N ALA A 89 -3.58 -14.32 -27.47
CA ALA A 89 -4.19 -14.73 -28.73
C ALA A 89 -4.76 -13.47 -29.38
N ALA A 90 -4.02 -12.94 -30.36
CA ALA A 90 -4.45 -11.81 -31.16
C ALA A 90 -5.70 -12.20 -31.97
N ASP A 91 -6.82 -11.54 -31.66
CA ASP A 91 -8.04 -11.55 -32.44
C ASP A 91 -7.77 -10.83 -33.77
N ARG A 92 -7.56 -11.60 -34.84
CA ARG A 92 -7.39 -11.06 -36.20
C ARG A 92 -8.77 -10.94 -36.85
N MET A 93 -9.42 -9.79 -36.67
CA MET A 93 -10.49 -9.38 -37.58
C MET A 93 -9.91 -9.08 -38.96
N LEU A 94 -10.15 -9.99 -39.91
CA LEU A 94 -9.96 -9.78 -41.34
C LEU A 94 -11.05 -8.81 -41.84
N ILE A 95 -10.69 -7.56 -42.11
CA ILE A 95 -11.48 -6.70 -42.99
C ILE A 95 -11.10 -7.09 -44.42
N LEU A 96 -11.94 -7.90 -45.05
CA LEU A 96 -11.89 -8.14 -46.50
C LEU A 96 -12.63 -6.98 -47.18
N SER A 97 -11.87 -6.10 -47.83
CA SER A 97 -12.39 -5.21 -48.85
C SER A 97 -12.35 -5.92 -50.21
N SER A 98 -13.53 -6.11 -50.81
CA SER A 98 -13.71 -6.19 -52.26
C SER A 98 -15.08 -5.64 -52.63
#